data_AF-A0A7C9GJ65-F1
#
_entry.id   AF-A0A7C9GJ65-F1
#
_cell.length_a   1.000
_cell.length_b   1.000
_cell.length_c   1.000
_cell.angle_alpha   90.00
_cell.angle_beta   90.00
_cell.angle_gamma   90.00
#
_symmetry.space_group_name_H-M   'P 1'
#
loop_
_entity.id
_entity.type
_entity.pdbx_description
1 polymer ?
#
loop_
_entity_poly.entity_id
_entity_poly.type
_entity_poly.pdbx_seq_one_letter_code
_entity_poly.pdbx_strand_id
1 'polypeptide(L)'
;MASAIRTLAKVLDRDPCQIPLYAPSYRQLITEASPGAIVLSASRWRNVRSDVNRAIRRSGLSVATPRALLPLTCEWETLVERLSTRTDRHLVRRFGRFCSGLQRQPDNVEGTLVDSYLEDLRLKQLARDPEQSVRAILRVWNGKIAGALLPSAH
;
A
#
# COMPACT_ATOMS: atom_id res chain seq x y z
N MET A 1 -6.50 11.43 -17.86
CA MET A 1 -5.55 10.34 -17.58
C MET A 1 -4.71 9.95 -18.80
N ALA A 2 -5.25 9.94 -20.04
CA ALA A 2 -4.46 9.61 -21.23
C ALA A 2 -3.20 10.50 -21.43
N SER A 3 -3.28 11.78 -21.11
CA SER A 3 -2.12 12.70 -21.12
C SER A 3 -1.06 12.35 -20.08
N ALA A 4 -1.46 11.86 -18.90
CA ALA A 4 -0.54 11.40 -17.86
C ALA A 4 0.18 10.12 -18.28
N ILE A 5 -0.53 9.17 -18.90
CA ILE A 5 0.08 7.93 -19.45
C ILE A 5 1.11 8.27 -20.53
N ARG A 6 0.76 9.15 -21.47
CA ARG A 6 1.70 9.64 -22.50
C ARG A 6 2.90 10.37 -21.89
N THR A 7 2.69 11.14 -20.82
CA THR A 7 3.78 11.84 -20.14
C THR A 7 4.72 10.85 -19.43
N LEU A 8 4.16 9.83 -18.77
CA LEU A 8 4.95 8.77 -18.16
C LEU A 8 5.77 8.01 -19.21
N ALA A 9 5.15 7.61 -20.32
CA ALA A 9 5.81 6.95 -21.44
C ALA A 9 7.00 7.76 -21.98
N LYS A 10 6.82 9.07 -22.16
CA LYS A 10 7.92 9.98 -22.55
C LYS A 10 9.05 10.03 -21.51
N VAL A 11 8.71 10.12 -20.23
CA VAL A 11 9.72 10.14 -19.14
C VAL A 11 10.50 8.84 -19.06
N LEU A 12 9.84 7.72 -19.34
CA LEU A 12 10.45 6.38 -19.32
C LEU A 12 11.13 6.01 -20.63
N ASP A 13 11.02 6.85 -21.67
CA ASP A 13 11.45 6.58 -23.04
C ASP A 13 10.99 5.21 -23.56
N ARG A 14 9.70 4.91 -23.36
CA ARG A 14 9.07 3.63 -23.69
C ARG A 14 7.68 3.82 -24.25
N ASP A 15 7.24 2.91 -25.11
CA ASP A 15 5.83 2.86 -25.51
C ASP A 15 4.94 2.47 -24.31
N PRO A 16 3.73 3.05 -24.14
CA PRO A 16 2.82 2.66 -23.06
C PRO A 16 2.59 1.15 -22.92
N CYS A 17 2.56 0.38 -24.01
CA CYS A 17 2.35 -1.07 -23.95
C CYS A 17 3.57 -1.84 -23.40
N GLN A 18 4.75 -1.23 -23.37
CA GLN A 18 5.99 -1.82 -22.89
C GLN A 18 6.26 -1.52 -21.41
N ILE A 19 5.41 -0.71 -20.76
CA ILE A 19 5.56 -0.37 -19.34
C ILE A 19 5.01 -1.55 -18.51
N PRO A 20 5.84 -2.25 -17.73
CA PRO A 20 5.38 -3.37 -16.93
C PRO A 20 4.46 -2.88 -15.82
N LEU A 21 3.35 -3.58 -15.62
CA LEU A 21 2.39 -3.32 -14.53
C LEU A 21 2.60 -4.26 -13.32
N TYR A 22 3.66 -5.08 -13.34
CA TYR A 22 4.12 -5.81 -12.19
C TYR A 22 4.75 -4.85 -11.16
N ALA A 23 4.24 -4.85 -9.92
CA ALA A 23 4.49 -3.74 -9.00
C ALA A 23 5.98 -3.52 -8.64
N PRO A 24 6.80 -4.55 -8.39
CA PRO A 24 8.24 -4.36 -8.18
C PRO A 24 8.93 -3.65 -9.36
N SER A 25 8.79 -4.17 -10.58
CA SER A 25 9.41 -3.59 -11.77
C SER A 25 8.89 -2.19 -12.07
N TYR A 26 7.58 -1.96 -11.90
CA TYR A 26 6.97 -0.64 -12.08
C TYR A 26 7.52 0.40 -11.10
N ARG A 27 7.65 0.04 -9.80
CA ARG A 27 8.24 0.94 -8.79
C ARG A 27 9.69 1.26 -9.10
N GLN A 28 10.48 0.26 -9.48
CA GLN A 28 11.87 0.45 -9.86
C GLN A 28 11.98 1.44 -11.03
N LEU A 29 11.26 1.20 -12.12
CA LEU A 29 11.24 2.08 -13.30
C LEU A 29 10.87 3.52 -12.97
N ILE A 30 9.87 3.74 -12.11
CA ILE A 30 9.46 5.09 -11.71
C ILE A 30 10.47 5.78 -10.78
N THR A 31 11.22 4.99 -10.01
CA THR A 31 12.23 5.53 -9.09
C THR A 31 13.49 5.93 -9.84
N GLU A 32 13.87 5.14 -10.84
CA GLU A 32 14.98 5.42 -11.76
C GLU A 32 14.64 6.54 -12.76
N ALA A 33 13.35 6.78 -13.02
CA ALA A 33 12.90 7.84 -13.88
C ALA A 33 13.33 9.23 -13.37
N SER A 34 14.14 9.93 -14.15
CA SER A 34 14.52 11.31 -13.90
C SER A 34 13.58 12.27 -14.65
N PRO A 35 12.59 12.91 -13.99
CA PRO A 35 11.71 13.89 -14.64
C PRO A 35 12.47 15.17 -15.06
N GLY A 36 13.69 15.38 -14.56
CA GLY A 36 14.55 16.51 -14.90
C GLY A 36 14.95 16.55 -16.38
N ALA A 37 14.99 15.39 -17.04
CA ALA A 37 15.28 15.30 -18.48
C ALA A 37 14.19 15.92 -19.38
N ILE A 38 12.98 16.17 -18.86
CA ILE A 38 11.81 16.67 -19.64
C ILE A 38 11.29 18.02 -19.08
N VAL A 39 12.07 18.73 -18.25
CA VAL A 39 11.66 20.02 -17.64
C VAL A 39 10.30 19.90 -16.91
N LEU A 40 10.06 18.78 -16.24
CA LEU A 40 8.85 18.56 -15.45
C LEU A 40 9.07 18.99 -14.00
N SER A 41 8.20 19.86 -13.50
CA SER A 41 8.21 20.21 -12.07
C SER A 41 7.88 18.98 -11.21
N ALA A 42 8.43 18.92 -10.00
CA ALA A 42 8.14 17.85 -9.04
C ALA A 42 6.64 17.74 -8.72
N SER A 43 5.91 18.86 -8.72
CA SER A 43 4.45 18.87 -8.56
C SER A 43 3.75 18.17 -9.72
N ARG A 44 4.12 18.51 -10.96
CA ARG A 44 3.54 17.89 -12.16
C ARG A 44 3.87 16.40 -12.23
N TRP A 45 5.09 16.00 -11.86
CA TRP A 45 5.48 14.60 -11.80
C TRP A 45 4.63 13.78 -10.80
N ARG A 46 4.37 14.34 -9.60
CA ARG A 46 3.45 13.72 -8.63
C ARG A 46 2.04 13.53 -9.20
N ASN A 47 1.51 14.53 -9.92
CA ASN A 47 0.20 14.44 -10.54
C ASN A 47 0.14 13.37 -11.64
N VAL A 48 1.17 13.32 -12.51
CA VAL A 48 1.30 12.26 -13.53
C VAL A 48 1.27 10.88 -12.90
N ARG A 49 2.10 10.64 -11.87
CA ARG A 49 2.12 9.37 -11.14
C ARG A 49 0.76 9.04 -10.53
N SER A 50 0.09 10.01 -9.91
CA SER A 50 -1.24 9.82 -9.31
C SER A 50 -2.29 9.42 -10.35
N ASP A 51 -2.33 10.11 -11.49
CA ASP A 51 -3.29 9.86 -12.57
C ASP A 51 -3.04 8.52 -13.27
N VAL A 52 -1.77 8.14 -13.50
CA VAL A 52 -1.46 6.83 -14.08
C VAL A 52 -1.88 5.71 -13.13
N ASN A 53 -1.54 5.81 -11.83
CA ASN A 53 -1.99 4.81 -10.86
C ASN A 53 -3.52 4.73 -10.78
N ARG A 54 -4.22 5.86 -10.91
CA ARG A 54 -5.70 5.88 -10.99
C ARG A 54 -6.20 5.18 -12.25
N ALA A 55 -5.56 5.39 -13.40
CA ALA A 55 -5.91 4.73 -14.66
C ALA A 55 -5.73 3.22 -14.58
N ILE A 56 -4.59 2.76 -14.07
CA ILE A 56 -4.29 1.33 -13.87
C ILE A 56 -5.32 0.68 -12.93
N ARG A 57 -5.71 1.36 -11.85
CA ARG A 57 -6.76 0.87 -10.94
C ARG A 57 -8.13 0.78 -11.60
N ARG A 58 -8.45 1.69 -12.52
CA ARG A 58 -9.74 1.69 -13.24
C ARG A 58 -9.79 0.67 -14.37
N SER A 59 -8.65 0.33 -14.98
CA SER A 59 -8.58 -0.63 -16.07
C SER A 59 -8.61 -2.09 -15.62
N GLY A 60 -8.49 -2.35 -14.31
CA GLY A 60 -8.38 -3.71 -13.77
C GLY A 60 -7.04 -4.39 -14.10
N LEU A 61 -6.08 -3.69 -14.71
CA LEU A 61 -4.78 -4.22 -15.10
C LEU A 61 -3.79 -4.36 -13.93
N SER A 62 -4.12 -3.78 -12.77
CA SER A 62 -3.38 -4.07 -11.54
C SER A 62 -3.83 -5.42 -11.00
N VAL A 63 -2.86 -6.22 -10.54
CA VAL A 63 -3.09 -7.35 -9.63
C VAL A 63 -3.52 -6.83 -8.26
N ALA A 64 -4.59 -6.04 -8.20
CA ALA A 64 -5.27 -5.72 -6.96
C ALA A 64 -6.06 -6.97 -6.59
N THR A 65 -5.46 -7.84 -5.77
CA THR A 65 -6.15 -9.06 -5.33
C THR A 65 -7.47 -8.69 -4.66
N PRO A 66 -8.53 -9.49 -4.85
CA PRO A 66 -9.82 -9.37 -4.17
C PRO A 66 -9.77 -9.35 -2.63
N ARG A 67 -8.62 -9.50 -1.97
CA ARG A 67 -8.49 -9.43 -0.50
C ARG A 67 -8.88 -8.07 0.09
N ALA A 68 -8.91 -7.01 -0.71
CA ALA A 68 -9.54 -5.74 -0.31
C ALA A 68 -11.07 -5.86 -0.08
N LEU A 69 -11.69 -6.95 -0.56
CA LEU A 69 -13.11 -7.29 -0.41
C LEU A 69 -13.37 -8.27 0.74
N LEU A 70 -12.33 -8.82 1.38
CA LEU A 70 -12.57 -9.68 2.53
C LEU A 70 -13.08 -8.81 3.70
N PRO A 71 -14.20 -9.20 4.32
CA PRO A 71 -14.72 -8.51 5.48
C PRO A 71 -13.67 -8.54 6.59
N LEU A 72 -13.64 -7.47 7.36
CA LEU A 72 -12.83 -7.42 8.57
C LEU A 72 -13.55 -8.28 9.62
N THR A 73 -12.83 -9.11 10.39
CA THR A 73 -13.48 -9.83 11.49
C THR A 73 -13.88 -8.86 12.61
N CYS A 74 -14.83 -9.26 13.46
CA CYS A 74 -15.35 -8.42 14.55
C CYS A 74 -14.25 -7.98 15.54
N GLU A 75 -13.25 -8.83 15.80
CA GLU A 75 -12.12 -8.51 16.68
C GLU A 75 -11.26 -7.40 16.10
N TRP A 76 -11.01 -7.47 14.79
CA TRP A 76 -10.27 -6.42 14.07
C TRP A 76 -11.07 -5.11 13.98
N GLU A 77 -12.40 -5.18 13.83
CA GLU A 77 -13.27 -3.99 13.88
C GLU A 77 -13.20 -3.31 15.24
N THR A 78 -13.35 -4.09 16.31
CA THR A 78 -13.25 -3.62 17.69
C THR A 78 -11.90 -2.94 17.95
N LEU A 79 -10.81 -3.55 17.50
CA LEU A 79 -9.47 -2.96 17.63
C LEU A 79 -9.37 -1.61 16.91
N VAL A 80 -9.88 -1.54 15.69
CA VAL A 80 -9.84 -0.32 14.88
C VAL A 80 -10.64 0.81 15.53
N GLU A 81 -11.80 0.50 16.12
CA GLU A 81 -12.67 1.51 16.75
C GLU A 81 -12.02 2.18 17.95
N ARG A 82 -11.10 1.50 18.65
CA ARG A 82 -10.32 2.06 19.76
C ARG A 82 -9.30 3.11 19.32
N LEU A 83 -8.98 3.21 18.03
CA LEU A 83 -7.98 4.14 17.53
C LEU A 83 -8.59 5.53 17.29
N SER A 84 -7.99 6.55 17.91
CA SER A 84 -8.49 7.93 17.88
C SER A 84 -8.40 8.59 16.50
N THR A 85 -7.33 8.34 15.74
CA THR A 85 -7.10 9.03 14.47
C THR A 85 -7.61 8.24 13.26
N ARG A 86 -8.18 8.95 12.28
CA ARG A 86 -8.63 8.35 11.02
C ARG A 86 -7.49 7.67 10.25
N THR A 87 -6.28 8.21 10.35
CA THR A 87 -5.09 7.64 9.71
C THR A 87 -4.73 6.29 10.31
N ASP A 88 -4.70 6.18 11.63
CA ASP A 88 -4.39 4.92 12.32
C ASP A 88 -5.46 3.88 12.03
N ARG A 89 -6.74 4.27 12.09
CA ARG A 89 -7.87 3.41 11.71
C ARG A 89 -7.71 2.87 10.29
N HIS A 90 -7.30 3.70 9.34
CA HIS A 90 -7.11 3.27 7.95
C HIS A 90 -5.94 2.28 7.80
N LEU A 91 -4.81 2.54 8.48
CA LEU A 91 -3.65 1.65 8.46
C LEU A 91 -4.00 0.28 9.05
N VAL A 92 -4.64 0.27 10.22
CA VAL A 92 -4.99 -0.97 10.93
C VAL A 92 -6.11 -1.72 10.23
N ARG A 93 -7.12 -1.06 9.65
CA ARG A 93 -8.13 -1.73 8.80
C ARG A 93 -7.50 -2.46 7.62
N ARG A 94 -6.51 -1.85 6.96
CA ARG A 94 -5.84 -2.47 5.81
C ARG A 94 -5.06 -3.71 6.22
N PHE A 95 -4.28 -3.62 7.31
CA PHE A 95 -3.55 -4.76 7.84
C PHE A 95 -4.49 -5.85 8.37
N GLY A 96 -5.52 -5.47 9.13
CA GLY A 96 -6.51 -6.40 9.65
C GLY A 96 -7.26 -7.18 8.57
N ARG A 97 -7.54 -6.59 7.39
CA ARG A 97 -8.11 -7.35 6.25
C ARG A 97 -7.14 -8.40 5.71
N PHE A 98 -5.85 -8.09 5.66
CA PHE A 98 -4.82 -9.07 5.29
C PHE A 98 -4.80 -10.23 6.29
N CYS A 99 -4.80 -9.92 7.60
CA CYS A 99 -4.84 -10.91 8.67
C CYS A 99 -6.13 -11.73 8.67
N SER A 100 -7.28 -11.09 8.44
CA SER A 100 -8.61 -11.74 8.36
C SER A 100 -8.64 -12.77 7.22
N GLY A 101 -8.02 -12.45 6.08
CA GLY A 101 -7.89 -13.41 4.97
C GLY A 101 -6.96 -14.58 5.25
N LEU A 102 -6.15 -14.51 6.32
CA LEU A 102 -5.33 -15.59 6.85
C LEU A 102 -5.93 -16.19 8.12
N GLN A 103 -7.17 -15.81 8.48
CA GLN A 103 -7.86 -16.23 9.70
C GLN A 103 -7.05 -15.95 10.98
N ARG A 104 -6.32 -14.83 11.01
CA ARG A 104 -5.54 -14.39 12.17
C ARG A 104 -6.25 -13.28 12.92
N GLN A 105 -6.39 -13.46 14.22
CA GLN A 105 -6.92 -12.45 15.16
C GLN A 105 -5.82 -11.49 15.62
N PRO A 106 -6.19 -10.30 16.14
CA PRO A 106 -5.24 -9.32 16.67
C PRO A 106 -4.25 -9.86 17.70
N ASP A 107 -4.71 -10.76 18.57
CA ASP A 107 -3.92 -11.30 19.69
C ASP A 107 -2.84 -12.30 19.20
N ASN A 108 -2.99 -12.81 17.97
CA ASN A 108 -2.10 -13.79 17.35
C ASN A 108 -1.25 -13.17 16.23
N VAL A 109 -0.95 -11.87 16.32
CA VAL A 109 -0.07 -11.19 15.36
C VAL A 109 1.40 -11.39 15.77
N GLU A 110 2.08 -12.23 15.01
CA GLU A 110 3.51 -12.51 15.16
C GLU A 110 4.35 -11.77 14.09
N GLY A 111 5.67 -11.69 14.31
CA GLY A 111 6.60 -11.05 13.36
C GLY A 111 6.53 -11.63 11.94
N THR A 112 6.35 -12.96 11.82
CA THR A 112 6.21 -13.67 10.54
C THR A 112 5.00 -13.20 9.71
N LEU A 113 3.93 -12.72 10.38
CA LEU A 113 2.75 -12.17 9.72
C LEU A 113 3.03 -10.79 9.12
N VAL A 114 3.91 -10.00 9.76
CA VAL A 114 4.36 -8.71 9.25
C VAL A 114 5.23 -8.91 8.01
N ASP A 115 6.12 -9.91 8.00
CA ASP A 115 6.93 -10.25 6.83
C ASP A 115 6.05 -10.70 5.66
N SER A 116 5.07 -11.57 5.94
CA SER A 116 4.08 -12.00 4.94
C SER A 116 3.28 -10.82 4.38
N TYR A 117 2.96 -9.83 5.22
CA TYR A 117 2.29 -8.61 4.79
C TYR A 117 3.20 -7.73 3.93
N LEU A 118 4.49 -7.63 4.26
CA LEU A 118 5.46 -6.89 3.45
C LEU A 118 5.55 -7.49 2.04
N GLU A 119 5.64 -8.82 1.92
CA GLU A 119 5.65 -9.51 0.63
C GLU A 119 4.36 -9.26 -0.16
N ASP A 120 3.20 -9.33 0.50
CA ASP A 120 1.90 -9.00 -0.11
C ASP A 120 1.89 -7.57 -0.67
N LEU A 121 2.45 -6.61 0.07
CA LEU A 121 2.57 -5.22 -0.36
C LEU A 121 3.58 -5.04 -1.50
N ARG A 122 4.71 -5.74 -1.47
CA ARG A 122 5.74 -5.68 -2.53
C ARG A 122 5.15 -6.12 -3.88
N LEU A 123 4.33 -7.15 -3.88
CA LEU A 123 3.69 -7.66 -5.10
C LEU A 123 2.56 -6.76 -5.63
N LYS A 124 1.91 -5.98 -4.76
CA LYS A 124 0.63 -5.31 -5.12
C LYS A 124 0.69 -3.78 -5.14
N GLN A 125 1.57 -3.16 -4.35
CA GLN A 125 1.55 -1.73 -4.15
C GLN A 125 2.34 -1.00 -5.23
N LEU A 126 1.67 -0.51 -6.27
CA LEU A 126 2.32 0.16 -7.40
C LEU A 126 2.96 1.51 -7.05
N ALA A 127 2.30 2.33 -6.24
CA ALA A 127 2.64 3.75 -6.12
C ALA A 127 3.50 4.10 -4.90
N ARG A 128 3.26 3.41 -3.79
CA ARG A 128 3.83 3.72 -2.47
C ARG A 128 4.88 2.69 -2.10
N ASP A 129 5.83 3.09 -1.28
CA ASP A 129 6.85 2.22 -0.70
C ASP A 129 6.22 1.19 0.28
N PRO A 130 6.31 -0.13 0.01
CA PRO A 130 5.85 -1.18 0.92
C PRO A 130 6.48 -1.08 2.31
N GLU A 131 7.77 -0.81 2.38
CA GLU A 131 8.57 -0.76 3.60
C GLU A 131 8.15 0.42 4.48
N GLN A 132 7.91 1.59 3.89
CA GLN A 132 7.30 2.72 4.61
C GLN A 132 5.89 2.39 5.12
N SER A 133 5.12 1.62 4.36
CA SER A 133 3.77 1.21 4.75
C SER A 133 3.80 0.25 5.94
N VAL A 134 4.74 -0.70 5.96
CA VAL A 134 4.98 -1.61 7.09
C VAL A 134 5.50 -0.85 8.31
N ARG A 135 6.46 0.06 8.15
CA ARG A 135 6.94 0.92 9.25
C ARG A 135 5.83 1.76 9.87
N ALA A 136 4.90 2.25 9.05
CA ALA A 136 3.75 3.01 9.55
C ALA A 136 2.81 2.15 10.40
N ILE A 137 2.50 0.92 9.99
CA ILE A 137 1.66 0.02 10.80
C ILE A 137 2.39 -0.43 12.07
N LEU A 138 3.68 -0.78 12.01
CA LEU A 138 4.46 -1.16 13.20
C LEU A 138 4.50 -0.05 14.26
N ARG A 139 4.63 1.21 13.83
CA ARG A 139 4.58 2.36 14.74
C ARG A 139 3.23 2.46 15.45
N VAL A 140 2.13 2.30 14.72
CA VAL A 140 0.78 2.31 15.30
C VAL A 140 0.60 1.10 16.22
N TRP A 141 1.08 -0.06 15.81
CA TRP A 141 0.99 -1.30 16.57
C TRP A 141 1.71 -1.17 17.92
N ASN A 142 3.00 -0.86 17.89
CA ASN A 142 3.82 -0.79 19.10
C ASN A 142 3.43 0.38 20.01
N GLY A 143 3.02 1.52 19.43
CA GLY A 143 2.68 2.71 20.21
C GLY A 143 1.25 2.75 20.76
N LYS A 144 0.31 1.99 20.18
CA LYS A 144 -1.13 2.15 20.50
C LYS A 144 -1.88 0.83 20.70
N ILE A 145 -1.32 -0.30 20.28
CA ILE A 145 -2.01 -1.61 20.31
C ILE A 145 -1.30 -2.59 21.24
N ALA A 146 0.01 -2.82 21.07
CA ALA A 146 0.76 -3.80 21.84
C ALA A 146 0.69 -3.55 23.36
N GLY A 147 0.79 -2.29 23.79
CA GLY A 147 0.61 -1.93 25.20
C GLY A 147 -0.83 -2.08 25.73
N ALA A 148 -1.83 -2.17 24.85
CA ALA A 148 -3.24 -2.35 25.20
C ALA A 148 -3.68 -3.83 25.12
N LEU A 149 -2.88 -4.70 24.51
CA LEU A 149 -3.12 -6.16 24.40
C LEU A 149 -2.43 -6.96 25.52
N LEU A 150 -1.51 -6.36 26.26
CA LEU A 150 -1.01 -6.95 27.51
C LEU A 150 -2.14 -6.92 28.55
N PRO A 151 -2.57 -8.06 29.11
CA PRO A 151 -3.45 -8.03 30.26
C PRO A 151 -2.72 -7.28 31.37
N SER A 152 -3.39 -6.30 31.98
CA SER A 152 -2.93 -5.74 33.25
C SER A 152 -2.68 -6.91 34.19
N ALA A 153 -1.41 -7.13 34.55
CA ALA A 153 -1.07 -8.09 35.59
C ALA A 153 -1.81 -7.61 36.86
N HIS A 154 -2.84 -8.36 37.25
CA HIS A 154 -3.44 -8.30 38.57
C HIS A 154 -2.48 -8.91 39.59
#